data_AF-A0A2V8QB86-F1
#
_entry.id   AF-A0A2V8QB86-F1
#
_cell.length_a   1.000
_cell.length_b   1.000
_cell.length_c   1.000
_cell.angle_alpha   90.00
_cell.angle_beta   90.00
_cell.angle_gamma   90.00
#
_symmetry.space_group_name_H-M   'P 1'
#
loop_
_entity.id
_entity.type
_entity.pdbx_description
1 polymer ?
#
loop_
_entity_poly.entity_id
_entity_poly.type
_entity_poly.pdbx_seq_one_letter_code
_entity_poly.pdbx_strand_id
1 'polypeptide(L)'
;PIHLRQGATVFVFTKHGYEKVRSGSNGFNCMVNRDGLQNGDNSVYPTCWDPEGSHTILPVMLRVGELLAQDKSAAEIKRDIDEGFTRGQFHSP
;
A
#
# COMPACT_ATOMS: atom_id res chain seq x y z
N PRO A 1 4.48 -18.79 4.44
CA PRO A 1 3.98 -19.80 5.43
C PRO A 1 2.44 -19.81 5.49
N ILE A 2 1.80 -20.89 5.99
CA ILE A 2 0.33 -20.96 6.04
C ILE A 2 -0.26 -19.94 7.03
N HIS A 3 0.34 -19.76 8.20
CA HIS A 3 -0.15 -18.83 9.23
C HIS A 3 -0.11 -17.35 8.80
N LEU A 4 0.76 -16.97 7.86
CA LEU A 4 0.77 -15.63 7.28
C LEU A 4 -0.34 -15.43 6.24
N ARG A 5 -0.67 -16.47 5.47
CA ARG A 5 -1.65 -16.39 4.36
C ARG A 5 -3.08 -16.65 4.82
N GLN A 6 -3.25 -17.58 5.76
CA GLN A 6 -4.53 -17.97 6.33
C GLN A 6 -5.03 -16.86 7.24
N GLY A 7 -6.17 -16.27 6.88
CA GLY A 7 -6.74 -15.14 7.60
C GLY A 7 -6.13 -13.78 7.25
N ALA A 8 -5.31 -13.65 6.21
CA ALA A 8 -4.81 -12.35 5.75
C ALA A 8 -5.85 -11.59 4.92
N THR A 9 -5.93 -10.28 5.16
CA THR A 9 -6.65 -9.33 4.32
C THR A 9 -5.90 -9.17 2.99
N VAL A 10 -6.62 -9.09 1.87
CA VAL A 10 -6.03 -8.94 0.54
C VAL A 10 -6.63 -7.74 -0.18
N PHE A 11 -5.75 -6.95 -0.78
CA PHE A 11 -6.09 -5.84 -1.65
C PHE A 11 -5.65 -6.12 -3.10
N VAL A 12 -6.42 -5.62 -4.06
CA VAL A 12 -6.13 -5.70 -5.49
C VAL A 12 -6.16 -4.30 -6.09
N PHE A 13 -5.21 -4.02 -6.98
CA PHE A 13 -5.17 -2.75 -7.69
C PHE A 13 -6.24 -2.71 -8.79
N THR A 14 -7.08 -1.69 -8.78
CA THR A 14 -8.16 -1.41 -9.73
C THR A 14 -7.97 -0.02 -10.36
N LYS A 15 -8.93 0.43 -11.17
CA LYS A 15 -8.98 1.79 -11.69
C LYS A 15 -9.17 2.88 -10.61
N HIS A 16 -9.40 2.50 -9.36
CA HIS A 16 -9.58 3.42 -8.23
C HIS A 16 -8.46 3.28 -7.17
N GLY A 17 -7.40 2.53 -7.48
CA GLY A 17 -6.33 2.21 -6.54
C GLY A 17 -6.52 0.84 -5.90
N TYR A 18 -5.98 0.63 -4.70
CA TYR A 18 -6.08 -0.66 -4.03
C TYR A 18 -7.44 -0.84 -3.34
N GLU A 19 -8.21 -1.81 -3.81
CA GLU A 19 -9.49 -2.20 -3.21
C GLU A 19 -9.35 -3.49 -2.41
N LYS A 20 -9.99 -3.53 -1.23
CA LYS A 20 -10.02 -4.71 -0.38
C LYS A 20 -10.94 -5.76 -1.00
N VAL A 21 -10.39 -6.90 -1.42
CA VAL A 21 -11.14 -8.01 -2.03
C VAL A 21 -11.38 -9.17 -1.08
N ARG A 22 -10.63 -9.22 0.04
CA ARG A 22 -10.83 -10.22 1.09
C ARG A 22 -10.53 -9.59 2.44
N SER A 23 -11.47 -9.69 3.38
CA SER A 23 -11.24 -9.35 4.78
C SER A 23 -10.57 -10.52 5.50
N GLY A 24 -9.54 -10.23 6.29
CA GLY A 24 -8.84 -11.17 7.15
C GLY A 24 -9.08 -10.92 8.64
N SER A 25 -8.45 -11.76 9.46
CA SER A 25 -8.52 -11.75 10.92
C SER A 25 -7.16 -11.92 11.62
N ASN A 26 -6.07 -12.16 10.88
CA ASN A 26 -4.74 -12.40 11.47
C ASN A 26 -3.86 -11.14 11.56
N GLY A 27 -4.40 -9.98 11.19
CA GLY A 27 -3.69 -8.69 11.19
C GLY A 27 -2.73 -8.48 10.01
N PHE A 28 -2.46 -9.50 9.19
CA PHE A 28 -1.66 -9.33 7.98
C PHE A 28 -2.49 -8.75 6.84
N ASN A 29 -1.89 -7.82 6.11
CA ASN A 29 -2.47 -7.20 4.93
C ASN A 29 -1.53 -7.37 3.74
N CYS A 30 -2.04 -7.94 2.67
CA CYS A 30 -1.26 -8.31 1.49
C CYS A 30 -1.79 -7.63 0.22
N MET A 31 -0.88 -7.27 -0.68
CA MET A 31 -1.19 -6.80 -2.02
C MET A 31 -0.05 -7.14 -2.99
N VAL A 32 -0.30 -6.99 -4.29
CA VAL A 32 0.77 -6.92 -5.28
C VAL A 32 1.19 -5.45 -5.36
N ASN A 33 2.30 -5.11 -4.70
CA ASN A 33 2.79 -3.74 -4.62
C ASN A 33 3.35 -3.27 -5.96
N ARG A 34 3.23 -1.98 -6.23
CA ARG A 34 3.61 -1.29 -7.48
C ARG A 34 4.49 -0.06 -7.19
N ASP A 35 5.20 -0.09 -6.07
CA ASP A 35 6.06 0.98 -5.59
C ASP A 35 7.28 1.22 -6.48
N GLY A 36 7.68 0.24 -7.29
CA GLY A 36 8.67 0.40 -8.36
C GLY A 36 8.38 1.54 -9.34
N LEU A 37 7.11 1.88 -9.56
CA LEU A 37 6.70 3.02 -10.40
C LEU A 37 7.25 4.35 -9.87
N GLN A 38 7.49 4.46 -8.57
CA GLN A 38 8.07 5.66 -7.97
C GLN A 38 9.56 5.83 -8.32
N ASN A 39 10.23 4.75 -8.73
CA ASN A 39 11.63 4.73 -9.14
C ASN A 39 11.81 4.64 -10.67
N GLY A 40 10.72 4.79 -11.43
CA GLY A 40 10.73 4.68 -12.89
C GLY A 40 10.81 3.25 -13.42
N ASP A 41 10.48 2.26 -12.58
CA ASP A 41 10.39 0.86 -12.98
C ASP A 41 8.93 0.35 -12.97
N ASN A 42 8.65 -0.76 -13.66
CA ASN A 42 7.32 -1.37 -13.72
C ASN A 42 7.26 -2.70 -12.96
N SER A 43 8.20 -2.94 -12.06
CA SER A 43 8.25 -4.16 -11.28
C SER A 43 7.13 -4.20 -10.25
N VAL A 44 6.64 -5.41 -9.99
CA VAL A 44 5.60 -5.66 -9.00
C VAL A 44 6.03 -6.78 -8.07
N TYR A 45 5.73 -6.61 -6.79
CA TYR A 45 6.14 -7.56 -5.77
C TYR A 45 4.95 -7.97 -4.90
N PRO A 46 4.76 -9.26 -4.61
CA PRO A 46 3.82 -9.67 -3.58
C PRO A 46 4.36 -9.22 -2.22
N THR A 47 3.67 -8.26 -1.60
CA THR A 47 4.07 -7.69 -0.31
C THR A 47 2.97 -7.92 0.70
N CYS A 48 3.35 -8.42 1.88
CA CYS A 48 2.49 -8.53 3.04
C CYS A 48 3.15 -7.80 4.20
N TRP A 49 2.37 -6.98 4.89
CA TRP A 49 2.79 -6.39 6.16
C TRP A 49 2.14 -7.15 7.32
N ASP A 50 2.90 -7.25 8.40
CA ASP A 50 2.42 -7.74 9.70
C ASP A 50 1.49 -6.71 10.36
N PRO A 51 0.98 -6.95 11.59
CA PRO A 51 0.08 -6.00 12.23
C PRO A 51 0.66 -4.58 12.40
N GLU A 52 1.95 -4.45 12.71
CA GLU A 52 2.62 -3.15 12.85
C GLU A 52 2.67 -2.42 11.51
N GLY A 53 3.24 -3.04 10.48
CA GLY A 53 3.31 -2.46 9.14
C GLY A 53 1.92 -2.23 8.52
N SER A 54 0.92 -3.00 8.92
CA SER A 54 -0.47 -2.78 8.50
C SER A 54 -1.08 -1.51 9.09
N HIS A 55 -0.59 -1.02 10.23
CA HIS A 55 -1.04 0.23 10.82
C HIS A 55 -0.24 1.45 10.32
N THR A 56 1.04 1.27 9.99
CA THR A 56 1.94 2.38 9.66
C THR A 56 2.24 2.52 8.17
N ILE A 57 2.44 1.40 7.46
CA ILE A 57 2.87 1.39 6.05
C ILE A 57 1.69 1.22 5.09
N LEU A 58 0.72 0.35 5.42
CA LEU A 58 -0.43 0.10 4.56
C LEU A 58 -1.20 1.38 4.19
N PRO A 59 -1.49 2.33 5.09
CA PRO A 59 -2.17 3.57 4.73
C PRO A 59 -1.43 4.38 3.65
N VAL A 60 -0.09 4.41 3.71
CA VAL A 60 0.75 5.04 2.70
C VAL A 60 0.59 4.33 1.36
N MET A 61 0.67 2.99 1.34
CA MET A 61 0.56 2.22 0.09
C MET A 61 -0.84 2.30 -0.54
N LEU A 62 -1.90 2.40 0.27
CA LEU A 62 -3.26 2.64 -0.22
C LEU A 62 -3.35 4.03 -0.88
N ARG A 63 -2.76 5.06 -0.28
CA ARG A 63 -2.71 6.41 -0.86
C ARG A 63 -1.88 6.46 -2.14
N VAL A 64 -0.71 5.81 -2.16
CA VAL A 64 0.11 5.67 -3.38
C VAL A 64 -0.72 5.00 -4.49
N GLY A 65 -1.44 3.93 -4.18
CA GLY A 65 -2.30 3.25 -5.14
C GLY A 65 -3.41 4.14 -5.70
N GLU A 66 -4.06 4.94 -4.84
CA GLU A 66 -5.07 5.93 -5.25
C GLU A 66 -4.49 6.96 -6.23
N LEU A 67 -3.32 7.51 -5.93
CA LEU A 67 -2.66 8.51 -6.77
C LEU A 67 -2.15 7.92 -8.09
N LEU A 68 -1.65 6.70 -8.07
CA LEU A 68 -1.28 5.96 -9.29
C LEU A 68 -2.50 5.76 -10.20
N ALA A 69 -3.67 5.45 -9.63
CA ALA A 69 -4.91 5.32 -10.40
C ALA A 69 -5.43 6.66 -10.95
N GLN A 70 -4.90 7.78 -10.47
CA GLN A 70 -5.14 9.14 -10.98
C GLN A 70 -4.05 9.62 -11.94
N ASP A 71 -3.18 8.71 -12.43
CA ASP A 71 -2.06 9.00 -13.33
C ASP A 71 -1.08 10.06 -12.78
N LYS A 72 -0.94 10.14 -11.44
CA LYS A 72 0.02 11.05 -10.81
C LYS A 72 1.44 10.61 -11.05
N SER A 73 2.32 11.58 -11.31
CA SER A 73 3.75 11.33 -11.46
C SER A 73 4.38 10.91 -10.12
N ALA A 74 5.52 10.20 -10.18
CA ALA A 74 6.28 9.82 -8.99
C ALA A 74 6.63 11.03 -8.10
N ALA A 75 6.92 12.18 -8.69
CA ALA A 75 7.23 13.42 -7.96
C ALA A 75 5.99 13.98 -7.23
N GLU A 76 4.81 13.94 -7.85
CA GLU A 76 3.56 14.34 -7.19
C GLU A 76 3.19 13.39 -6.06
N ILE A 77 3.35 12.08 -6.27
CA ILE A 77 3.10 11.05 -5.25
C ILE A 77 4.02 11.28 -4.05
N LYS A 78 5.34 11.43 -4.29
CA LYS A 78 6.30 11.68 -3.22
C LYS A 78 5.92 12.91 -2.40
N ARG A 79 5.57 14.02 -3.07
CA ARG A 79 5.16 15.25 -2.38
C ARG A 79 3.91 15.05 -1.52
N ASP A 80 2.89 14.37 -2.04
CA ASP A 80 1.65 14.09 -1.29
C ASP A 80 1.93 13.24 -0.04
N ILE A 81 2.77 12.21 -0.17
CA ILE A 81 3.16 11.36 0.96
C ILE A 81 4.00 12.13 1.99
N ASP A 82 4.99 12.92 1.57
CA ASP A 82 5.83 13.74 2.47
C ASP A 82 4.97 14.76 3.25
N GLU A 83 3.99 15.38 2.58
CA GLU A 83 3.01 16.26 3.24
C GLU A 83 2.12 15.50 4.23
N GLY A 84 1.71 14.28 3.89
CA GLY A 84 0.95 13.41 4.79
C GLY A 84 1.70 13.10 6.08
N PHE A 85 3.00 12.81 6.01
CA PHE A 85 3.85 12.67 7.21
C PHE A 85 3.96 13.98 7.99
N THR A 86 4.20 15.10 7.29
CA THR A 86 4.32 16.43 7.92
C THR A 86 3.06 16.84 8.69
N ARG A 87 1.87 16.48 8.17
CA ARG A 87 0.58 16.76 8.80
C ARG A 87 0.15 15.71 9.85
N GLY A 88 0.95 14.66 10.06
CA GLY A 88 0.62 13.57 10.98
C GLY A 88 -0.51 12.65 10.48
N GLN A 89 -0.77 12.62 9.18
CA GLN A 89 -1.67 11.64 8.55
C GLN A 89 -1.01 10.27 8.43
N PHE A 90 0.30 10.23 8.23
CA PHE A 90 1.13 9.02 8.17
C PHE A 90 2.18 9.04 9.28
N HIS A 91 2.53 7.85 9.76
CA HIS A 91 3.55 7.66 10.79
C HIS A 91 4.44 6.47 10.40
N SER A 92 5.74 6.62 10.61
CA SER A 92 6.67 5.50 10.49
C SER A 92 6.53 4.59 11.72
N PRO A 93 6.83 3.29 11.58
CA PRO A 93 6.96 2.38 12.73
C PRO A 93 7.91 2.93 13.81
#